data_AF-A0A316SHS7-F1
#
_entry.id   AF-A0A316SHS7-F1
#
_cell.length_a   1.000
_cell.length_b   1.000
_cell.length_c   1.000
_cell.angle_alpha   90.00
_cell.angle_beta   90.00
_cell.angle_gamma   90.00
#
_symmetry.space_group_name_H-M   'P 1'
#
loop_
_entity.id
_entity.type
_entity.pdbx_description
1 polymer ?
#
loop_
_entity_poly.entity_id
_entity_poly.type
_entity_poly.pdbx_seq_one_letter_code
_entity_poly.pdbx_strand_id
1 'polypeptide(L)'
;MRSNHQQNSALIFYALGKKAGGGGTPVIPPSGDWLVKVTDTTAGYFTFDQQKQNATNVFNFFKAKGWSTNPIIALLGNMTGESTMNPGLIEVGGGTTSAGPGRGLVQWTPGSQLLTGLDLLFGKHDDWYDGNKQLAVMFAEYQEATGEASIGIEKQWYPVRAYNVSYGEWAHDTTHTLEWLVYAFMANYLRPATINHPERVTYASQWSAYFIKG
;
A
#
# COMPACT_ATOMS: atom_id res chain seq x y z
N MET A 1 -8.13 12.56 -13.48
CA MET A 1 -9.57 12.19 -13.46
C MET A 1 -9.91 11.87 -12.01
N ARG A 2 -11.05 12.34 -11.47
CA ARG A 2 -11.51 11.88 -10.16
C ARG A 2 -12.15 10.51 -10.37
N SER A 3 -11.69 9.49 -9.65
CA SER A 3 -12.39 8.20 -9.65
C SER A 3 -13.60 8.34 -8.75
N ASN A 4 -14.78 8.54 -9.33
CA ASN A 4 -16.04 8.55 -8.59
C ASN A 4 -16.52 7.11 -8.53
N HIS A 5 -16.46 6.49 -7.35
CA HIS A 5 -17.15 5.22 -7.15
C HIS A 5 -18.63 5.51 -6.89
N GLN A 6 -19.45 5.42 -7.92
CA GLN A 6 -20.89 5.27 -7.74
C GLN A 6 -21.12 3.96 -6.99
N GLN A 7 -21.87 3.99 -5.89
CA GLN A 7 -22.26 2.80 -5.15
C GLN A 7 -23.21 1.95 -6.01
N ASN A 8 -22.65 1.15 -6.91
CA ASN A 8 -23.34 -0.03 -7.39
C ASN A 8 -23.03 -1.13 -6.40
N SER A 9 -24.06 -1.48 -5.64
CA SER A 9 -24.12 -2.55 -4.67
C SER A 9 -23.72 -3.89 -5.29
N ALA A 10 -22.43 -4.13 -5.46
CA ALA A 10 -21.88 -5.46 -5.62
C ALA A 10 -21.41 -5.94 -4.24
N LEU A 11 -22.37 -6.15 -3.34
CA LEU A 11 -22.24 -7.14 -2.28
C LEU A 11 -22.05 -8.49 -2.97
N ILE A 12 -20.84 -8.81 -3.39
CA ILE A 12 -20.48 -10.13 -3.88
C ILE A 12 -19.49 -10.70 -2.88
N PHE A 13 -20.07 -11.44 -1.92
CA PHE A 13 -19.38 -12.46 -1.17
C PHE A 13 -18.68 -13.41 -2.15
N TYR A 14 -17.35 -13.37 -2.22
CA TYR A 14 -16.62 -14.45 -2.86
C TYR A 14 -16.32 -15.54 -1.82
N ALA A 15 -17.37 -16.29 -1.50
CA ALA A 15 -17.19 -17.63 -0.97
C ALA A 15 -16.81 -18.56 -2.12
N LEU A 16 -15.57 -19.06 -2.05
CA LEU A 16 -15.08 -20.34 -2.54
C LEU A 16 -14.46 -20.44 -3.95
N GLY A 17 -13.18 -20.80 -3.92
CA GLY A 17 -12.43 -21.46 -4.98
C GLY A 17 -11.36 -22.43 -4.45
N LYS A 18 -11.73 -23.35 -3.54
CA LYS A 18 -11.03 -24.63 -3.19
C LYS A 18 -9.63 -24.60 -2.50
N LYS A 19 -9.62 -24.55 -1.17
CA LYS A 19 -9.35 -25.65 -0.20
C LYS A 19 -8.82 -25.09 1.12
N ALA A 20 -9.48 -25.52 2.20
CA ALA A 20 -9.02 -25.54 3.60
C ALA A 20 -8.79 -24.19 4.31
N GLY A 21 -9.78 -23.79 5.12
CA GLY A 21 -9.58 -23.32 6.49
C GLY A 21 -8.73 -22.07 6.69
N GLY A 22 -9.33 -20.89 6.52
CA GLY A 22 -8.80 -19.64 7.07
C GLY A 22 -9.94 -18.69 7.38
N GLY A 23 -10.25 -18.50 8.66
CA GLY A 23 -11.28 -17.57 9.15
C GLY A 23 -10.85 -16.10 9.07
N GLY A 24 -10.14 -15.72 8.00
CA GLY A 24 -9.66 -14.37 7.79
C GLY A 24 -10.81 -13.41 7.50
N THR A 25 -10.69 -12.16 7.98
CA THR A 25 -11.66 -11.11 7.64
C THR A 25 -11.64 -10.85 6.13
N PRO A 26 -12.80 -10.75 5.45
CA PRO A 26 -12.84 -10.46 4.02
C PRO A 26 -12.11 -9.15 3.66
N VAL A 27 -11.37 -9.18 2.56
CA VAL A 27 -10.78 -7.98 1.96
C VAL A 27 -11.91 -7.17 1.30
N ILE A 28 -12.45 -6.21 2.05
CA ILE A 28 -13.42 -5.24 1.53
C ILE A 28 -12.65 -3.97 1.15
N PRO A 29 -12.64 -3.55 -0.13
CA PRO A 29 -12.02 -2.30 -0.52
C PRO A 29 -12.70 -1.11 0.18
N PRO A 30 -11.95 -0.08 0.61
CA PRO A 30 -12.55 1.10 1.23
C PRO A 30 -13.43 1.87 0.23
N SER A 31 -14.31 2.73 0.77
CA SER A 31 -15.00 3.75 -0.01
C SER A 31 -14.35 5.09 0.25
N GLY A 32 -13.66 5.63 -0.76
CA GLY A 32 -13.09 6.99 -0.72
C GLY A 32 -12.83 7.49 -2.13
N ASP A 33 -13.03 8.79 -2.35
CA ASP A 33 -12.65 9.44 -3.60
C ASP A 33 -11.12 9.52 -3.66
N TRP A 34 -10.54 9.24 -4.82
CA TRP A 34 -9.10 9.33 -5.03
C TRP A 34 -8.75 10.40 -6.05
N LEU A 35 -7.72 11.19 -5.73
CA LEU A 35 -7.01 11.96 -6.74
C LEU A 35 -6.10 10.99 -7.52
N VAL A 36 -6.33 10.88 -8.83
CA VAL A 36 -5.59 9.94 -9.68
C VAL A 36 -5.09 10.64 -10.94
N LYS A 37 -3.82 10.39 -11.27
CA LYS A 37 -3.24 10.73 -12.55
C LYS A 37 -2.40 9.57 -13.08
N VAL A 38 -2.94 8.87 -14.08
CA VAL A 38 -2.23 7.77 -14.74
C VAL A 38 -1.15 8.35 -15.64
N THR A 39 0.12 8.15 -15.28
CA THR A 39 1.27 8.65 -16.05
C THR A 39 2.57 8.02 -15.55
N ASP A 40 3.56 7.97 -16.44
CA ASP A 40 4.97 7.60 -16.22
C ASP A 40 5.90 8.84 -16.22
N THR A 41 5.35 10.03 -16.02
CA THR A 41 6.09 11.29 -16.03
C THR A 41 6.04 11.98 -14.68
N THR A 42 6.97 12.92 -14.45
CA THR A 42 6.99 13.75 -13.23
C THR A 42 5.72 14.58 -13.03
N ALA A 43 4.91 14.74 -14.08
CA ALA A 43 3.60 15.37 -13.99
C ALA A 43 2.61 14.58 -13.11
N GLY A 44 2.92 13.32 -12.79
CA GLY A 44 2.17 12.45 -11.87
C GLY A 44 2.49 12.68 -10.40
N TYR A 45 3.52 13.48 -10.08
CA TYR A 45 3.87 13.77 -8.69
C TYR A 45 2.94 14.82 -8.08
N PHE A 46 2.34 14.46 -6.95
CA PHE A 46 1.42 15.33 -6.22
C PHE A 46 2.15 16.18 -5.19
N THR A 47 1.73 17.44 -5.09
CA THR A 47 2.04 18.33 -3.96
C THR A 47 1.47 17.76 -2.66
N PHE A 48 2.02 18.16 -1.51
CA PHE A 48 1.53 17.68 -0.21
C PHE A 48 0.02 17.89 -0.03
N ASP A 49 -0.54 19.03 -0.48
CA ASP A 49 -1.98 19.30 -0.40
C ASP A 49 -2.81 18.33 -1.24
N GLN A 50 -2.33 17.97 -2.44
CA GLN A 50 -2.97 16.95 -3.28
C GLN A 50 -2.91 15.55 -2.65
N GLN A 51 -1.85 15.27 -1.88
CA GLN A 51 -1.66 13.98 -1.21
C GLN A 51 -2.64 13.77 -0.04
N LYS A 52 -3.06 14.83 0.67
CA LYS A 52 -3.85 14.75 1.91
C LYS A 52 -5.10 13.87 1.79
N GLN A 53 -5.84 14.00 0.70
CA GLN A 53 -7.06 13.21 0.46
C GLN A 53 -6.72 11.71 0.36
N ASN A 54 -5.75 11.36 -0.48
CA ASN A 54 -5.35 9.97 -0.67
C ASN A 54 -4.71 9.39 0.61
N ALA A 55 -3.87 10.15 1.30
CA ALA A 55 -3.28 9.78 2.58
C ALA A 55 -4.33 9.50 3.65
N THR A 56 -5.42 10.28 3.67
CA THR A 56 -6.55 10.07 4.59
C THR A 56 -7.28 8.76 4.30
N ASN A 57 -7.46 8.40 3.03
CA ASN A 57 -8.04 7.11 2.65
C ASN A 57 -7.17 5.94 3.12
N VAL A 58 -5.85 6.02 2.91
CA VAL A 58 -4.88 5.02 3.39
C VAL A 58 -4.95 4.90 4.91
N PHE A 59 -4.89 6.03 5.62
CA PHE A 59 -4.88 6.08 7.08
C PHE A 59 -6.14 5.44 7.66
N ASN A 60 -7.31 5.88 7.20
CA ASN A 60 -8.59 5.39 7.70
C ASN A 60 -8.78 3.89 7.42
N PHE A 61 -8.36 3.42 6.24
CA PHE A 61 -8.48 2.01 5.89
C PHE A 61 -7.67 1.12 6.84
N PHE A 62 -6.37 1.37 6.99
CA PHE A 62 -5.54 0.53 7.87
C PHE A 62 -5.88 0.72 9.35
N LYS A 63 -6.36 1.91 9.74
CA LYS A 63 -6.86 2.11 11.10
C LYS A 63 -8.10 1.28 11.38
N ALA A 64 -9.04 1.20 10.43
CA ALA A 64 -10.21 0.34 10.53
C ALA A 64 -9.84 -1.17 10.52
N LYS A 65 -8.69 -1.54 9.95
CA LYS A 65 -8.12 -2.90 10.04
C LYS A 65 -7.33 -3.15 11.33
N GLY A 66 -7.30 -2.19 12.24
CA GLY A 66 -6.70 -2.35 13.57
C GLY A 66 -5.21 -2.05 13.65
N TRP A 67 -4.57 -1.57 12.57
CA TRP A 67 -3.14 -1.21 12.62
C TRP A 67 -2.88 -0.04 13.58
N SER A 68 -1.68 -0.04 14.17
CA SER A 68 -1.20 1.01 15.05
C SER A 68 -0.92 2.30 14.26
N THR A 69 -1.10 3.45 14.91
CA THR A 69 -1.02 4.76 14.24
C THR A 69 0.38 5.06 13.67
N ASN A 70 1.44 4.74 14.41
CA ASN A 70 2.82 5.00 13.96
C ASN A 70 3.22 4.16 12.74
N PRO A 71 2.93 2.84 12.68
CA PRO A 71 3.11 2.04 11.46
C PRO A 71 2.38 2.61 10.24
N ILE A 72 1.12 3.05 10.40
CA ILE A 72 0.38 3.69 9.30
C ILE A 72 1.11 4.96 8.84
N ILE A 73 1.55 5.83 9.75
CA ILE A 73 2.30 7.04 9.39
C ILE A 73 3.63 6.71 8.69
N ALA A 74 4.32 5.66 9.14
CA ALA A 74 5.54 5.19 8.50
C ALA A 74 5.28 4.67 7.07
N LEU A 75 4.15 3.99 6.84
CA LEU A 75 3.68 3.62 5.51
C LEU A 75 3.44 4.87 4.66
N LEU A 76 2.76 5.89 5.19
CA LEU A 76 2.48 7.12 4.44
C LEU A 76 3.76 7.84 4.00
N GLY A 77 4.78 7.92 4.87
CA GLY A 77 6.08 8.49 4.51
C GLY A 77 6.76 7.72 3.36
N ASN A 78 6.62 6.40 3.36
CA ASN A 78 7.09 5.55 2.27
C ASN A 78 6.30 5.73 0.98
N MET A 79 4.97 5.70 1.02
CA MET A 79 4.12 5.95 -0.15
C MET A 79 4.34 7.35 -0.75
N THR A 80 4.67 8.36 0.08
CA THR A 80 5.07 9.67 -0.43
C THR A 80 6.36 9.59 -1.24
N GLY A 81 7.37 8.85 -0.76
CA GLY A 81 8.62 8.65 -1.48
C GLY A 81 8.49 7.80 -2.75
N GLU A 82 7.57 6.83 -2.75
CA GLU A 82 7.33 5.94 -3.90
C GLU A 82 6.49 6.58 -5.00
N SER A 83 5.38 7.23 -4.62
CA SER A 83 4.36 7.64 -5.58
C SER A 83 3.79 9.02 -5.36
N THR A 84 4.24 9.74 -4.33
CA THR A 84 3.56 10.95 -3.84
C THR A 84 2.06 10.70 -3.68
N MET A 85 1.69 9.55 -3.12
CA MET A 85 0.29 9.11 -2.94
C MET A 85 -0.56 9.03 -4.23
N ASN A 86 0.04 8.95 -5.42
CA ASN A 86 -0.73 8.80 -6.66
C ASN A 86 -0.87 7.31 -7.03
N PRO A 87 -2.05 6.70 -6.89
CA PRO A 87 -2.25 5.29 -7.26
C PRO A 87 -2.12 5.05 -8.77
N GLY A 88 -2.18 6.10 -9.60
CA GLY A 88 -1.97 6.01 -11.05
C GLY A 88 -0.51 6.15 -11.49
N LEU A 89 0.44 6.35 -10.58
CA LEU A 89 1.83 6.55 -10.98
C LEU A 89 2.45 5.25 -11.51
N ILE A 90 3.00 5.33 -12.71
CA ILE A 90 3.93 4.35 -13.27
C ILE A 90 5.34 4.90 -13.03
N GLU A 91 6.29 4.05 -12.67
CA GLU A 91 7.66 4.46 -12.36
C GLU A 91 8.23 5.39 -13.43
N VAL A 92 8.60 6.60 -13.01
CA VAL A 92 9.11 7.63 -13.92
C VAL A 92 10.50 7.24 -14.39
N GLY A 93 10.71 7.20 -15.70
CA GLY A 93 11.98 6.79 -16.30
C GLY A 93 12.02 5.34 -16.80
N GLY A 94 10.90 4.62 -16.75
CA GLY A 94 10.72 3.37 -17.51
C GLY A 94 11.04 2.07 -16.79
N GLY A 95 11.35 2.13 -15.49
CA GLY A 95 11.53 0.95 -14.66
C GLY A 95 12.98 0.62 -14.29
N THR A 96 13.16 0.06 -13.10
CA THR A 96 14.45 -0.44 -12.61
C THR A 96 14.69 -1.93 -12.90
N THR A 97 13.73 -2.62 -13.52
CA THR A 97 13.82 -4.07 -13.82
C THR A 97 13.52 -4.37 -15.29
N SER A 98 14.06 -5.49 -15.79
CA SER A 98 13.74 -6.00 -17.13
C SER A 98 12.28 -6.43 -17.29
N ALA A 99 11.56 -6.65 -16.19
CA ALA A 99 10.15 -7.02 -16.17
C ALA A 99 9.21 -5.80 -16.24
N GLY A 100 9.76 -4.58 -16.31
CA GLY A 100 9.02 -3.34 -16.51
C GLY A 100 8.95 -2.44 -15.27
N PRO A 101 8.28 -1.28 -15.40
CA PRO A 101 8.22 -0.25 -14.36
C PRO A 101 7.35 -0.65 -13.17
N GLY A 102 7.69 -0.10 -12.00
CA GLY A 102 6.84 -0.06 -10.83
C GLY A 102 5.49 0.65 -11.07
N ARG A 103 4.47 0.32 -10.26
CA ARG A 103 3.13 0.92 -10.36
C ARG A 103 2.50 1.18 -9.00
N GLY A 104 1.68 2.22 -8.91
CA GLY A 104 0.78 2.46 -7.79
C GLY A 104 1.44 3.02 -6.53
N LEU A 105 0.69 2.97 -5.43
CA LEU A 105 0.99 3.69 -4.18
C LEU A 105 2.36 3.35 -3.59
N VAL A 106 2.76 2.09 -3.68
CA VAL A 106 4.03 1.56 -3.13
C VAL A 106 5.00 1.11 -4.23
N GLN A 107 4.73 1.47 -5.49
CA GLN A 107 5.53 1.07 -6.65
C GLN A 107 5.82 -0.44 -6.68
N TRP A 108 4.77 -1.27 -6.70
CA TRP A 108 4.92 -2.72 -6.91
C TRP A 108 5.79 -2.97 -8.13
N THR A 109 6.91 -3.65 -7.94
CA THR A 109 7.96 -3.78 -8.96
C THR A 109 8.36 -5.25 -9.15
N PRO A 110 8.21 -5.82 -10.37
CA PRO A 110 7.60 -5.20 -11.54
C PRO A 110 6.10 -4.94 -11.34
N GLY A 111 5.54 -3.96 -12.07
CA GLY A 111 4.13 -3.56 -11.95
C GLY A 111 3.11 -4.70 -12.13
N SER A 112 3.51 -5.82 -12.75
CA SER A 112 2.69 -7.03 -12.87
C SER A 112 2.34 -7.68 -11.53
N GLN A 113 3.07 -7.41 -10.45
CA GLN A 113 2.73 -7.88 -9.11
C GLN A 113 1.40 -7.29 -8.64
N LEU A 114 1.21 -5.97 -8.82
CA LEU A 114 -0.08 -5.31 -8.54
C LEU A 114 -1.19 -5.89 -9.42
N LEU A 115 -0.94 -6.06 -10.73
CA LEU A 115 -1.95 -6.58 -11.66
C LEU A 115 -2.40 -8.00 -11.28
N THR A 116 -1.45 -8.88 -10.93
CA THR A 116 -1.74 -10.23 -10.43
C THR A 116 -2.59 -10.18 -9.16
N GLY A 117 -2.23 -9.32 -8.19
CA GLY A 117 -3.01 -9.14 -6.96
C GLY A 117 -4.45 -8.68 -7.24
N LEU A 118 -4.62 -7.75 -8.18
CA LEU A 118 -5.94 -7.28 -8.60
C LEU A 118 -6.74 -8.38 -9.30
N ASP A 119 -6.13 -9.18 -10.16
CA ASP A 119 -6.78 -10.30 -10.83
C ASP A 119 -7.21 -11.38 -9.82
N LEU A 120 -6.38 -11.67 -8.81
CA LEU A 120 -6.72 -12.61 -7.74
C LEU A 120 -7.92 -12.14 -6.90
N LEU A 121 -7.98 -10.85 -6.57
CA LEU A 121 -9.02 -10.31 -5.69
C LEU A 121 -10.30 -9.91 -6.44
N PHE A 122 -10.19 -9.49 -7.69
CA PHE A 122 -11.27 -8.85 -8.44
C PHE A 122 -11.51 -9.44 -9.84
N GLY A 123 -10.70 -10.39 -10.29
CA GLY A 123 -10.84 -11.06 -11.58
C GLY A 123 -10.39 -10.26 -12.80
N LYS A 124 -9.98 -9.00 -12.63
CA LYS A 124 -9.45 -8.10 -13.67
C LYS A 124 -8.71 -6.90 -13.08
N HIS A 125 -7.92 -6.21 -13.90
CA HIS A 125 -7.08 -5.08 -13.49
C HIS A 125 -7.18 -3.84 -14.42
N ASP A 126 -8.20 -3.73 -15.26
CA ASP A 126 -8.39 -2.61 -16.21
C ASP A 126 -8.38 -1.23 -15.51
N ASP A 127 -8.75 -1.21 -14.23
CA ASP A 127 -8.79 -0.08 -13.32
C ASP A 127 -7.73 -0.16 -12.22
N TRP A 128 -6.54 -0.68 -12.53
CA TRP A 128 -5.44 -0.87 -11.57
C TRP A 128 -5.05 0.37 -10.77
N TYR A 129 -5.37 1.56 -11.28
CA TYR A 129 -5.14 2.86 -10.64
C TYR A 129 -6.19 3.22 -9.58
N ASP A 130 -7.15 2.33 -9.29
CA ASP A 130 -8.09 2.46 -8.17
C ASP A 130 -7.35 2.26 -6.84
N GLY A 131 -7.19 3.35 -6.10
CA GLY A 131 -6.51 3.32 -4.81
C GLY A 131 -7.20 2.42 -3.78
N ASN A 132 -8.54 2.27 -3.81
CA ASN A 132 -9.23 1.37 -2.90
C ASN A 132 -8.85 -0.09 -3.16
N LYS A 133 -8.74 -0.48 -4.44
CA LYS A 133 -8.29 -1.82 -4.81
C LYS A 133 -6.81 -2.05 -4.50
N GLN A 134 -5.96 -1.03 -4.65
CA GLN A 134 -4.56 -1.13 -4.25
C GLN A 134 -4.40 -1.34 -2.74
N LEU A 135 -5.22 -0.67 -1.90
CA LEU A 135 -5.23 -0.91 -0.46
C LEU A 135 -5.73 -2.32 -0.10
N ALA A 136 -6.71 -2.84 -0.84
CA ALA A 136 -7.16 -4.22 -0.71
C ALA A 136 -6.03 -5.23 -1.05
N VAL A 137 -5.27 -4.97 -2.12
CA VAL A 137 -4.07 -5.78 -2.45
C VAL A 137 -3.08 -5.76 -1.30
N MET A 138 -2.66 -4.59 -0.81
CA MET A 138 -1.71 -4.50 0.31
C MET A 138 -2.19 -5.25 1.57
N PHE A 139 -3.48 -5.17 1.88
CA PHE A 139 -4.03 -5.89 3.03
C PHE A 139 -4.09 -7.40 2.80
N ALA A 140 -4.35 -7.86 1.58
CA ALA A 140 -4.25 -9.28 1.23
C ALA A 140 -2.82 -9.81 1.39
N GLU A 141 -1.80 -9.03 0.99
CA GLU A 141 -0.40 -9.38 1.20
C GLU A 141 -0.06 -9.48 2.69
N TYR A 142 -0.61 -8.58 3.52
CA TYR A 142 -0.52 -8.67 4.98
C TYR A 142 -1.13 -9.98 5.50
N GLN A 143 -2.36 -10.30 5.08
CA GLN A 143 -3.05 -11.50 5.53
C GLN A 143 -2.33 -12.79 5.12
N GLU A 144 -1.75 -12.82 3.92
CA GLU A 144 -0.90 -13.91 3.47
C GLU A 144 0.38 -13.99 4.33
N ALA A 145 1.05 -12.86 4.56
CA ALA A 145 2.30 -12.80 5.33
C ALA A 145 2.13 -13.23 6.80
N THR A 146 0.97 -12.93 7.40
CA THR A 146 0.66 -13.28 8.79
C THR A 146 0.00 -14.65 8.93
N GLY A 147 -0.41 -15.28 7.82
CA GLY A 147 -1.20 -16.51 7.83
C GLY A 147 -2.64 -16.32 8.30
N GLU A 148 -3.14 -15.08 8.33
CA GLU A 148 -4.56 -14.80 8.58
C GLU A 148 -5.47 -15.35 7.47
N ALA A 149 -4.94 -15.42 6.24
CA ALA A 149 -5.59 -16.05 5.10
C ALA A 149 -4.56 -16.70 4.17
N SER A 150 -5.01 -17.69 3.39
CA SER A 150 -4.23 -18.31 2.32
C SER A 150 -4.86 -17.93 0.98
N ILE A 151 -4.52 -16.74 0.51
CA ILE A 151 -5.07 -16.09 -0.69
C ILE A 151 -4.30 -16.56 -1.93
N GLY A 152 -3.02 -16.91 -1.76
CA GLY A 152 -2.11 -17.23 -2.87
C GLY A 152 -1.57 -15.99 -3.57
N ILE A 153 -1.72 -14.81 -2.95
CA ILE A 153 -1.07 -13.57 -3.36
C ILE A 153 0.39 -13.58 -2.88
N GLU A 154 1.27 -12.79 -3.49
CA GLU A 154 2.62 -12.65 -2.95
C GLU A 154 2.56 -11.92 -1.59
N LYS A 155 3.22 -12.46 -0.57
CA LYS A 155 3.15 -11.91 0.80
C LYS A 155 3.86 -10.55 0.95
N GLN A 156 4.73 -10.21 0.00
CA GLN A 156 5.48 -8.97 -0.13
C GLN A 156 6.42 -8.60 1.04
N TRP A 157 6.27 -9.13 2.26
CA TRP A 157 7.11 -8.84 3.44
C TRP A 157 8.14 -9.94 3.72
N TYR A 158 9.42 -9.56 3.78
CA TYR A 158 10.55 -10.44 4.07
C TYR A 158 11.46 -9.82 5.13
N PRO A 159 11.44 -10.29 6.40
CA PRO A 159 12.27 -9.76 7.45
C PRO A 159 13.77 -9.87 7.12
N VAL A 160 14.51 -8.78 7.27
CA VAL A 160 15.97 -8.75 7.12
C VAL A 160 16.66 -8.62 8.48
N ARG A 161 17.94 -8.99 8.58
CA ARG A 161 18.68 -8.97 9.85
C ARG A 161 18.65 -7.62 10.58
N ALA A 162 18.72 -6.51 9.85
CA ALA A 162 18.70 -5.16 10.45
C ALA A 162 17.32 -4.77 10.99
N TYR A 163 16.26 -5.35 10.43
CA TYR A 163 14.86 -5.07 10.77
C TYR A 163 14.10 -6.41 10.87
N ASN A 164 14.52 -7.24 11.83
CA ASN A 164 13.96 -8.58 11.99
C ASN A 164 12.61 -8.52 12.71
N VAL A 165 11.58 -8.15 11.97
CA VAL A 165 10.20 -7.98 12.45
C VAL A 165 9.24 -8.56 11.41
N SER A 166 8.24 -9.32 11.85
CA SER A 166 7.18 -9.81 10.97
C SER A 166 6.25 -8.67 10.54
N TYR A 167 5.46 -8.89 9.48
CA TYR A 167 4.51 -7.86 9.03
C TYR A 167 3.44 -7.59 10.11
N GLY A 168 2.99 -8.64 10.80
CA GLY A 168 2.07 -8.55 11.94
C GLY A 168 2.61 -7.68 13.07
N GLU A 169 3.84 -7.95 13.52
CA GLU A 169 4.48 -7.17 14.58
C GLU A 169 4.69 -5.71 14.14
N TRP A 170 5.14 -5.46 12.91
CA TRP A 170 5.33 -4.11 12.41
C TRP A 170 4.01 -3.33 12.34
N ALA A 171 2.93 -3.93 11.83
CA ALA A 171 1.62 -3.28 11.69
C ALA A 171 1.01 -2.87 13.03
N HIS A 172 1.33 -3.59 14.10
CA HIS A 172 0.81 -3.37 15.45
C HIS A 172 1.83 -2.73 16.40
N ASP A 173 3.00 -2.33 15.91
CA ASP A 173 4.09 -1.80 16.71
C ASP A 173 3.71 -0.49 17.45
N THR A 174 4.02 -0.44 18.74
CA THR A 174 3.84 0.73 19.61
C THR A 174 5.11 1.12 20.39
N THR A 175 6.26 0.52 20.09
CA THR A 175 7.48 0.62 20.90
C THR A 175 8.64 1.25 20.13
N HIS A 176 8.74 1.02 18.82
CA HIS A 176 9.80 1.57 17.99
C HIS A 176 9.52 3.02 17.57
N THR A 177 10.59 3.75 17.25
CA THR A 177 10.49 5.12 16.75
C THR A 177 9.87 5.14 15.35
N LEU A 178 9.27 6.28 14.99
CA LEU A 178 8.72 6.47 13.64
C LEU A 178 9.79 6.27 12.55
N GLU A 179 11.01 6.75 12.80
CA GLU A 179 12.16 6.53 11.91
C GLU A 179 12.45 5.04 11.71
N TRP A 180 12.51 4.27 12.79
CA TRP A 180 12.76 2.82 12.70
C TRP A 180 11.66 2.13 11.89
N LEU A 181 10.39 2.47 12.11
CA LEU A 181 9.26 1.90 11.37
C LEU A 181 9.30 2.24 9.88
N VAL A 182 9.73 3.45 9.51
CA VAL A 182 9.92 3.88 8.12
C VAL A 182 10.98 3.02 7.43
N TYR A 183 12.13 2.82 8.07
CA TYR A 183 13.19 1.97 7.52
C TYR A 183 12.85 0.48 7.54
N ALA A 184 12.13 -0.01 8.56
CA ALA A 184 11.67 -1.39 8.61
C ALA A 184 10.73 -1.72 7.45
N PHE A 185 9.80 -0.81 7.13
CA PHE A 185 8.92 -0.97 5.97
C PHE A 185 9.71 -0.94 4.65
N MET A 186 10.66 -0.01 4.50
CA MET A 186 11.55 0.00 3.32
C MET A 186 12.30 -1.31 3.16
N ALA A 187 12.97 -1.77 4.21
CA ALA A 187 13.86 -2.90 4.16
C ALA A 187 13.12 -4.23 3.97
N ASN A 188 11.94 -4.38 4.58
CA ASN A 188 11.22 -5.65 4.57
C ASN A 188 10.16 -5.75 3.47
N TYR A 189 9.45 -4.65 3.16
CA TYR A 189 8.35 -4.65 2.19
C TYR A 189 8.78 -4.12 0.82
N LEU A 190 9.38 -2.93 0.76
CA LEU A 190 9.70 -2.28 -0.53
C LEU A 190 10.96 -2.86 -1.17
N ARG A 191 11.97 -3.17 -0.35
CA ARG A 191 13.29 -3.67 -0.76
C ARG A 191 13.90 -2.87 -1.93
N PRO A 192 14.00 -1.53 -1.83
CA PRO A 192 14.65 -0.73 -2.85
C PRO A 192 16.15 -1.07 -2.95
N ALA A 193 16.79 -0.66 -4.05
CA ALA A 193 18.23 -0.89 -4.25
C ALA A 193 19.10 -0.29 -3.12
N THR A 194 18.63 0.77 -2.46
CA THR A 194 19.24 1.33 -1.27
C THR A 194 18.16 1.74 -0.27
N ILE A 195 18.42 1.57 1.02
CA ILE A 195 17.54 2.05 2.08
C ILE A 195 17.88 3.47 2.54
N ASN A 196 18.95 4.09 2.00
CA ASN A 196 19.37 5.44 2.39
C ASN A 196 18.44 6.52 1.80
N HIS A 197 17.23 6.61 2.35
CA HIS A 197 16.17 7.53 1.97
C HIS A 197 15.66 8.32 3.19
N PRO A 198 16.50 9.13 3.84
CA PRO A 198 16.12 9.87 5.04
C PRO A 198 14.95 10.84 4.81
N GLU A 199 14.71 11.27 3.58
CA GLU A 199 13.56 12.09 3.19
C GLU A 199 12.22 11.42 3.54
N ARG A 200 12.14 10.08 3.53
CA ARG A 200 10.90 9.36 3.87
C ARG A 200 10.55 9.47 5.36
N VAL A 201 11.56 9.66 6.22
CA VAL A 201 11.36 9.98 7.65
C VAL A 201 10.82 11.39 7.81
N THR A 202 11.29 12.34 6.98
CA THR A 202 10.75 13.71 6.93
C THR A 202 9.29 13.70 6.46
N TYR A 203 8.96 12.93 5.42
CA TYR A 203 7.57 12.77 4.97
C TYR A 203 6.68 12.14 6.04
N ALA A 204 7.16 11.09 6.72
CA ALA A 204 6.44 10.50 7.85
C ALA A 204 6.21 11.51 8.98
N SER A 205 7.18 12.39 9.25
CA SER A 205 7.05 13.47 10.24
C SER A 205 5.99 14.51 9.84
N GLN A 206 5.88 14.84 8.55
CA GLN A 206 4.81 15.71 8.02
C GLN A 206 3.43 15.05 8.20
N TRP A 207 3.30 13.76 7.91
CA TRP A 207 2.06 13.01 8.14
C TRP A 207 1.74 12.86 9.63
N SER A 208 2.75 12.70 10.48
CA SER A 208 2.57 12.70 11.93
C SER A 208 2.01 14.03 12.41
N ALA A 209 2.53 15.15 11.89
CA ALA A 209 1.96 16.46 12.19
C ALA A 209 0.49 16.55 11.75
N TYR A 210 0.17 16.13 10.52
CA TYR A 210 -1.19 16.18 9.98
C TYR A 210 -2.20 15.28 10.71
N PHE A 211 -1.84 14.04 11.07
CA PHE A 211 -2.80 13.08 11.66
C PHE A 211 -2.82 13.06 13.19
N ILE A 212 -1.73 13.44 13.86
CA ILE A 212 -1.63 13.39 15.33
C ILE A 212 -1.71 14.80 15.92
N LYS A 213 -1.13 15.81 15.27
CA LYS A 213 -0.99 17.15 15.84
C LYS A 213 -1.97 18.19 15.26
N GLY A 214 -2.56 17.95 14.09
CA GLY A 214 -3.58 18.82 13.47
C GLY A 214 -3.58 18.77 11.95
#